data_AF-A0A4D4MEC7-F1
#
_entry.id   AF-A0A4D4MEC7-F1
#
_cell.length_a   1.000
_cell.length_b   1.000
_cell.length_c   1.000
_cell.angle_alpha   90.00
_cell.angle_beta   90.00
_cell.angle_gamma   90.00
#
_symmetry.space_group_name_H-M   'P 1'
#
loop_
_entity.id
_entity.type
_entity.pdbx_description
1 polymer ?
#
loop_
_entity_poly.entity_id
_entity_poly.type
_entity_poly.pdbx_seq_one_letter_code
_entity_poly.pdbx_strand_id
1 'polypeptide(L)'
;MLEDPAAHGVDLDCTMVLHELTGDEWPATRAHAEEFVLPHLREHRVRLVQVARASRSLEITVIDDSRQPQRIVERGPWALWDEYESGGTVPQQGGIRLCSLHAKGNWRMPLSPTTC
;
A
#
# COMPACT_ATOMS: atom_id res chain seq x y z
N MET A 1 13.99 -7.86 12.78
CA MET A 1 14.21 -7.52 11.36
C MET A 1 14.69 -6.08 11.18
N LEU A 2 13.94 -5.05 11.58
CA LEU A 2 14.39 -3.66 11.42
C LEU A 2 15.46 -3.21 12.42
N GLU A 3 15.52 -3.84 13.60
CA GLU A 3 16.55 -3.57 14.62
C GLU A 3 17.97 -3.98 14.19
N ASP A 4 18.08 -5.05 13.39
CA ASP A 4 19.34 -5.49 12.78
C ASP A 4 19.09 -6.01 11.35
N PRO A 5 18.91 -5.11 10.36
CA PRO A 5 18.62 -5.50 8.99
C PRO A 5 19.75 -6.31 8.35
N ALA A 6 21.00 -5.99 8.70
CA ALA A 6 22.19 -6.63 8.15
C ALA A 6 22.30 -8.10 8.56
N ALA A 7 21.97 -8.45 9.80
CA ALA A 7 21.90 -9.85 10.24
C ALA A 7 20.85 -10.68 9.47
N HIS A 8 19.91 -10.02 8.81
CA HIS A 8 18.89 -10.65 7.97
C HIS A 8 19.16 -10.49 6.46
N GLY A 9 20.30 -9.93 6.08
CA GLY A 9 20.66 -9.69 4.67
C GLY A 9 19.77 -8.65 3.98
N VAL A 10 19.20 -7.71 4.74
CA VAL A 10 18.33 -6.64 4.24
C VAL A 10 19.09 -5.33 4.18
N ASP A 11 19.23 -4.77 2.98
CA ASP A 11 19.70 -3.41 2.77
C ASP A 11 18.51 -2.44 2.71
N LEU A 12 18.40 -1.54 3.69
CA LEU A 12 17.31 -0.57 3.80
C LEU A 12 17.39 0.59 2.79
N ASP A 13 18.53 0.76 2.12
CA ASP A 13 18.63 1.70 1.00
C ASP A 13 17.98 1.12 -0.26
N CYS A 14 18.14 -0.19 -0.49
CA CYS A 14 17.52 -0.94 -1.59
C CYS A 14 16.16 -1.57 -1.26
N THR A 15 15.63 -1.41 -0.03
CA THR A 15 14.37 -2.01 0.42
C THR A 15 13.31 -0.95 0.68
N MET A 16 12.07 -1.22 0.27
CA MET A 16 10.92 -0.38 0.57
C MET A 16 9.75 -1.19 1.14
N VAL A 17 8.91 -0.52 1.90
CA VAL A 17 7.56 -1.01 2.23
C VAL A 17 6.61 -0.40 1.22
N LEU A 18 5.89 -1.26 0.49
CA LEU A 18 4.85 -0.85 -0.44
C LEU A 18 3.48 -1.00 0.24
N HIS A 19 2.74 0.09 0.38
CA HIS A 19 1.36 0.08 0.84
C HIS A 19 0.43 0.40 -0.33
N GLU A 20 -0.28 -0.61 -0.82
CA GLU A 20 -1.30 -0.42 -1.83
C GLU A 20 -2.67 -0.17 -1.20
N LEU A 21 -3.21 1.02 -1.45
CA LEU A 21 -4.50 1.47 -0.96
C LEU A 21 -5.64 0.75 -1.70
N THR A 22 -6.58 0.24 -0.92
CA THR A 22 -7.93 -0.10 -1.39
C THR A 22 -8.85 1.11 -1.41
N GLY A 23 -8.58 2.13 -0.57
CA GLY A 23 -9.44 3.31 -0.45
C GLY A 23 -10.60 3.15 0.55
N ASP A 24 -10.68 1.97 1.17
CA ASP A 24 -11.76 1.54 2.08
C ASP A 24 -11.19 0.78 3.29
N GLU A 25 -9.95 1.10 3.67
CA GLU A 25 -9.32 0.55 4.88
C GLU A 25 -10.10 0.95 6.14
N TRP A 26 -10.28 -0.02 7.04
CA TRP A 26 -10.89 0.21 8.34
C TRP A 26 -10.15 1.35 9.08
N PRO A 27 -10.88 2.35 9.63
CA PRO A 27 -10.27 3.44 10.37
C PRO A 27 -9.31 2.97 11.48
N ALA A 28 -9.67 1.89 12.18
CA ALA A 28 -8.83 1.30 13.22
C ALA A 28 -7.51 0.73 12.66
N THR A 29 -7.52 0.12 11.47
CA THR A 29 -6.29 -0.39 10.84
C THR A 29 -5.33 0.75 10.50
N ARG A 30 -5.86 1.86 9.98
CA ARG A 30 -5.06 3.06 9.69
C ARG A 30 -4.49 3.66 10.98
N ALA A 31 -5.33 3.84 12.00
CA ALA A 31 -4.90 4.36 13.29
C ALA A 31 -3.78 3.50 13.92
N HIS A 32 -3.94 2.17 13.93
CA HIS A 32 -2.89 1.28 14.44
C HIS A 32 -1.60 1.32 13.61
N ALA A 33 -1.70 1.47 12.29
CA ALA A 33 -0.51 1.63 11.45
C ALA A 33 0.23 2.93 11.77
N GLU A 34 -0.49 4.03 11.96
CA GLU A 34 0.08 5.32 12.35
C GLU A 34 0.68 5.31 13.75
N GLU A 35 0.07 4.58 14.68
CA GLU A 35 0.52 4.46 16.08
C GLU A 35 1.73 3.54 16.22
N PHE A 36 1.74 2.38 15.56
CA PHE A 36 2.72 1.34 15.82
C PHE A 36 3.72 1.13 14.69
N VAL A 37 3.30 1.26 13.43
CA VAL A 37 4.14 0.91 12.27
C VAL A 37 4.96 2.11 11.79
N LEU A 38 4.30 3.24 11.52
CA LEU A 38 4.98 4.43 10.97
C LEU A 38 6.12 4.96 11.84
N PRO A 39 6.03 4.97 13.19
CA PRO A 39 7.16 5.37 14.02
C PRO A 39 8.41 4.54 13.78
N HIS A 40 8.28 3.21 13.69
CA HIS A 40 9.39 2.31 13.42
C HIS A 40 9.98 2.53 12.02
N LEU A 41 9.14 2.73 11.00
CA LEU A 41 9.63 3.03 9.65
C LEU A 41 10.44 4.34 9.62
N ARG A 42 9.98 5.37 10.34
CA ARG A 42 10.70 6.65 10.46
C ARG A 42 12.03 6.50 11.18
N GLU A 43 12.03 5.79 12.31
CA GLU A 43 13.23 5.56 13.13
C GLU A 43 14.34 4.92 12.32
N HIS A 44 14.00 3.88 11.54
CA HIS A 44 14.95 3.17 10.68
C HIS A 44 15.07 3.77 9.27
N ARG A 45 14.42 4.92 9.01
CA ARG A 45 14.38 5.62 7.70
C ARG A 45 13.99 4.72 6.53
N VAL A 46 13.15 3.73 6.76
CA VAL A 46 12.65 2.81 5.73
C VAL A 46 11.77 3.60 4.77
N ARG A 47 11.98 3.42 3.45
CA ARG A 47 11.15 4.06 2.43
C ARG A 47 9.76 3.42 2.44
N LEU A 48 8.73 4.20 2.72
CA LEU A 48 7.34 3.84 2.53
C LEU A 48 6.84 4.47 1.23
N VAL A 49 6.36 3.63 0.31
CA VAL A 49 5.69 4.07 -0.91
C VAL A 49 4.22 3.67 -0.82
N GLN A 50 3.34 4.66 -0.82
CA GLN A 50 1.90 4.46 -0.83
C GLN A 50 1.40 4.62 -2.26
N VAL A 51 0.77 3.58 -2.78
CA VAL A 51 0.26 3.55 -4.16
C VAL A 51 -1.24 3.26 -4.15
N ALA A 52 -1.93 3.72 -5.17
CA ALA A 52 -3.34 3.42 -5.37
C ALA A 52 -3.64 3.23 -6.84
N ARG A 53 -4.82 2.70 -7.15
CA ARG A 53 -5.30 2.70 -8.52
C ARG A 53 -5.59 4.13 -8.98
N ALA A 54 -5.06 4.46 -10.14
CA ALA A 54 -5.34 5.70 -10.85
C ALA A 54 -6.70 5.67 -11.53
N SER A 55 -7.17 4.48 -11.93
CA SER A 55 -8.42 4.30 -12.66
C SER A 55 -8.98 2.88 -12.53
N ARG A 56 -10.17 2.66 -13.08
CA ARG A 56 -10.78 1.33 -13.24
C ARG A 56 -9.89 0.35 -14.02
N SER A 57 -9.00 0.83 -14.88
CA SER A 57 -8.17 -0.01 -15.75
C SER A 57 -6.94 -0.65 -15.07
N LEU A 58 -6.86 -0.62 -13.73
CA LEU A 58 -5.77 -1.17 -12.91
C LEU A 58 -4.41 -0.46 -13.10
N GLU A 59 -4.43 0.75 -13.66
CA GLU A 59 -3.28 1.65 -13.63
C GLU A 59 -2.96 2.06 -12.19
N ILE A 60 -1.68 2.15 -11.85
CA ILE A 60 -1.21 2.50 -10.50
C ILE A 60 -0.61 3.90 -10.52
N THR A 61 -0.90 4.67 -9.47
CA THR A 61 -0.26 5.96 -9.21
C THR A 61 0.38 5.97 -7.83
N VAL A 62 1.49 6.69 -7.70
CA VAL A 62 2.13 6.96 -6.41
C VAL A 62 1.38 8.10 -5.75
N ILE A 63 0.92 7.86 -4.53
CA ILE A 63 0.17 8.82 -3.73
C ILE A 63 1.09 9.54 -2.74
N ASP A 64 2.04 8.81 -2.16
CA ASP A 64 3.03 9.34 -1.22
C ASP A 64 4.28 8.46 -1.28
N ASP A 65 5.46 9.08 -1.18
CA ASP A 65 6.76 8.41 -1.19
C ASP A 65 7.69 9.13 -0.22
N SER A 66 8.02 8.47 0.89
CA SER A 66 8.71 9.12 1.99
C SER A 66 9.53 8.13 2.82
N ARG A 67 10.69 8.60 3.29
CA ARG A 67 11.45 7.96 4.39
C ARG A 67 11.06 8.52 5.77
N GLN A 68 10.11 9.45 5.82
CA GLN A 68 9.57 10.05 7.05
C GLN A 68 8.03 10.09 7.04
N PRO A 69 7.34 8.95 6.80
CA PRO A 69 5.90 8.92 6.64
C PRO A 69 5.17 9.33 7.94
N GLN A 70 4.19 10.22 7.83
CA GLN A 70 3.42 10.74 8.99
C GLN A 70 2.00 10.18 9.09
N ARG A 71 1.45 9.69 7.98
CA ARG A 71 0.06 9.21 7.90
C ARG A 71 -0.08 8.12 6.86
N ILE A 72 -1.09 7.27 7.03
CA ILE A 72 -1.57 6.40 5.97
C ILE A 72 -2.58 7.17 5.13
N VAL A 73 -2.33 7.25 3.82
CA VAL A 73 -3.28 7.91 2.93
C VAL A 73 -4.55 7.07 2.82
N GLU A 74 -5.69 7.71 3.00
CA GLU A 74 -6.98 7.04 3.11
C GLU A 74 -7.53 6.59 1.77
N ARG A 75 -7.37 7.41 0.73
CA ARG A 75 -8.03 7.17 -0.55
C ARG A 75 -7.19 7.69 -1.71
N GLY A 76 -7.10 6.88 -2.76
CA GLY A 76 -6.55 7.28 -4.05
C GLY A 76 -7.63 7.69 -5.06
N PRO A 77 -7.26 7.92 -6.33
CA PRO A 77 -8.19 8.31 -7.38
C PRO A 77 -9.31 7.30 -7.67
N TRP A 78 -9.03 6.01 -7.51
CA TRP A 78 -10.01 4.94 -7.72
C TRP A 78 -9.97 3.95 -6.55
N ALA A 79 -11.02 3.94 -5.73
CA ALA A 79 -11.17 3.01 -4.61
C ALA A 79 -11.86 1.71 -5.03
N LEU A 80 -11.73 0.69 -4.19
CA LEU A 80 -12.40 -0.58 -4.39
C LEU A 80 -13.92 -0.42 -4.36
N TRP A 81 -14.45 0.45 -3.51
CA TRP A 81 -15.88 0.78 -3.48
C TRP A 81 -16.39 1.39 -4.79
N ASP A 82 -15.57 2.18 -5.49
CA ASP A 82 -15.96 2.78 -6.79
C ASP A 82 -16.18 1.68 -7.85
N GLU A 83 -15.38 0.61 -7.81
CA GLU A 83 -15.59 -0.54 -8.68
C GLU A 83 -16.90 -1.27 -8.37
N TYR A 84 -17.21 -1.48 -7.09
CA TYR A 84 -18.43 -2.13 -6.66
C TYR A 84 -19.69 -1.34 -6.99
N GLU A 85 -19.69 -0.04 -6.71
CA GLU A 85 -20.80 0.86 -7.05
C GLU A 85 -21.03 0.86 -8.56
N SER A 86 -19.97 0.96 -9.37
CA SER A 86 -20.07 0.91 -10.83
C SER A 86 -20.61 -0.43 -11.36
N GLY A 87 -20.36 -1.52 -10.64
CA GLY A 87 -20.81 -2.86 -10.99
C GLY A 87 -22.17 -3.25 -10.41
N GLY A 88 -22.76 -2.43 -9.53
CA GLY A 88 -23.98 -2.76 -8.80
C GLY A 88 -23.81 -3.96 -7.87
N THR A 89 -22.62 -4.13 -7.28
CA THR A 89 -22.28 -5.27 -6.42
C THR A 89 -21.82 -4.79 -5.04
N VAL A 90 -21.71 -5.70 -4.06
CA VAL A 90 -21.22 -5.38 -2.71
C VAL A 90 -20.05 -6.27 -2.32
N PRO A 91 -19.07 -5.76 -1.58
CA PRO A 91 -17.93 -6.55 -1.12
C PRO A 91 -18.39 -7.72 -0.23
N GLN A 92 -17.95 -8.92 -0.57
CA GLN A 92 -18.06 -10.08 0.31
C GLN A 92 -16.96 -9.99 1.39
N GLN A 93 -17.35 -9.97 2.66
CA GLN A 93 -16.42 -9.88 3.79
C GLN A 93 -15.96 -11.26 4.31
N GLY A 94 -16.42 -12.36 3.71
CA GLY A 94 -16.11 -13.74 4.12
C GLY A 94 -15.48 -14.59 3.01
N GLY A 95 -14.74 -15.63 3.41
CA GLY A 95 -14.09 -16.57 2.49
C GLY A 95 -12.72 -16.09 1.97
N ILE A 96 -12.28 -16.68 0.86
CA ILE A 96 -11.07 -16.24 0.15
C ILE A 96 -11.39 -14.84 -0.41
N ARG A 97 -10.71 -13.80 0.07
CA ARG A 97 -10.98 -12.39 -0.27
C ARG A 97 -10.56 -12.06 -1.72
N LEU A 98 -11.22 -12.71 -2.69
CA LEU A 98 -10.91 -12.66 -4.11
C LEU A 98 -10.95 -11.23 -4.66
N CYS A 99 -11.81 -10.37 -4.10
CA CYS A 99 -11.89 -8.97 -4.49
C CYS A 99 -10.67 -8.15 -4.10
N SER A 100 -10.17 -8.31 -2.87
CA SER A 100 -8.92 -7.67 -2.45
C SER A 100 -7.74 -8.20 -3.26
N LEU A 101 -7.75 -9.50 -3.61
CA LEU A 101 -6.74 -10.10 -4.47
C LEU A 101 -6.80 -9.56 -5.90
N HIS A 102 -7.98 -9.35 -6.48
CA HIS A 102 -8.12 -8.75 -7.80
C HIS A 102 -7.66 -7.29 -7.79
N ALA A 103 -8.09 -6.53 -6.78
CA ALA A 103 -7.77 -5.11 -6.65
C ALA A 103 -6.27 -4.83 -6.47
N LYS A 104 -5.55 -5.72 -5.76
CA LYS A 104 -4.12 -5.56 -5.45
C LYS A 104 -3.18 -6.41 -6.32
N GLY A 105 -3.60 -7.63 -6.66
CA GLY A 105 -2.75 -8.65 -7.25
C GLY A 105 -2.65 -8.62 -8.78
N ASN A 106 -3.50 -7.86 -9.47
CA ASN A 106 -3.57 -7.86 -10.94
C ASN A 106 -2.90 -6.62 -11.58
N TRP A 107 -1.86 -6.13 -10.92
CA TRP A 107 -0.95 -5.10 -11.40
C TRP A 107 -0.30 -5.44 -12.74
N ARG A 108 -0.21 -4.43 -13.62
CA ARG A 108 0.71 -4.39 -14.76
C ARG A 108 1.69 -3.26 -14.49
N MET A 109 2.75 -3.51 -13.74
CA MET A 109 3.78 -2.49 -13.55
C MET A 109 4.59 -2.29 -14.83
N PRO A 110 4.71 -1.06 -15.36
CA PRO A 110 5.87 -0.70 -16.15
C PRO A 110 7.04 -0.57 -15.17
N LEU A 111 7.75 -1.67 -14.91
CA LEU A 111 9.02 -1.60 -14.20
C LEU A 111 10.00 -0.84 -15.10
N SER A 112 10.12 0.46 -14.91
CA SER A 112 11.34 1.16 -15.33
C SER A 112 12.43 0.77 -14.34
N PRO A 113 13.53 0.15 -14.78
CA PRO A 113 14.62 -0.23 -13.91
C PRO A 113 15.36 1.05 -13.50
N THR A 114 14.97 1.65 -12.39
CA THR A 114 15.80 2.69 -11.77
C THR A 114 16.68 1.99 -10.73
N THR A 115 17.98 2.10 -10.97
CA THR A 115 19.12 1.52 -10.26
C THR A 115 19.02 1.65 -8.73
N CYS A 116 19.51 0.61 -8.04
CA CYS A 116 19.76 0.51 -6.59
C CYS A 116 20.17 1.83 -5.95
#